data_AF-A0A9E0PLC5-F1
#
_entry.id   AF-A0A9E0PLC5-F1
#
_cell.length_a   1.000
_cell.length_b   1.000
_cell.length_c   1.000
_cell.angle_alpha   90.00
_cell.angle_beta   90.00
_cell.angle_gamma   90.00
#
_symmetry.space_group_name_H-M   'P 1'
#
loop_
_entity.id
_entity.type
_entity.pdbx_description
1 polymer ?
#
loop_
_entity_poly.entity_id
_entity_poly.type
_entity_poly.pdbx_seq_one_letter_code
_entity_poly.pdbx_strand_id
1 'polypeptide(L)'
;MLSFPVLSFRRKRDIKNQIQSYFISSPCSIKWDDMQAEQSNSSVRFCGDCKLNVHNLSSLSDEEVVVLLNKKASGERVCTYFYRKEDGTLVTDNCPKQLQQVRNRLQAYAASILVALCWILANSANAQGLVGAPVDPRYGQSNEVGQLADYGYDCARDISQAATALSFVLACLVGWLRRNRVKRDRLAKELLALALIPILVHLTGTYMINNLGGGLGGGL
;
A
#
# COMPACT_ATOMS: atom_id res chain seq x y z
N MET A 1 -13.54 19.73 24.52
CA MET A 1 -12.38 18.84 24.68
C MET A 1 -12.88 17.40 24.73
N LEU A 2 -12.94 16.70 23.60
CA LEU A 2 -13.29 15.27 23.57
C LEU A 2 -12.00 14.48 23.82
N SER A 3 -11.81 14.05 25.06
CA SER A 3 -10.71 13.16 25.43
C SER A 3 -11.07 11.77 24.92
N PHE A 4 -10.52 11.38 23.77
CA PHE A 4 -10.56 9.99 23.33
C PHE A 4 -9.54 9.23 24.17
N PRO A 5 -9.94 8.32 25.08
CA PRO A 5 -8.99 7.53 25.83
C PRO A 5 -8.21 6.67 24.84
N VAL A 6 -6.92 6.95 24.67
CA VAL A 6 -6.02 6.12 23.87
C VAL A 6 -5.85 4.81 24.63
N LEU A 7 -6.72 3.83 24.35
CA LEU A 7 -6.58 2.48 24.90
C LEU A 7 -5.20 1.95 24.51
N SER A 8 -4.45 1.44 25.50
CA SER A 8 -3.16 0.82 25.26
C SER A 8 -3.31 -0.33 24.25
N PHE A 9 -2.28 -0.55 23.43
CA PHE A 9 -2.31 -1.58 22.39
C PHE A 9 -2.63 -2.98 22.96
N ARG A 10 -2.18 -3.27 24.20
CA ARG A 10 -2.50 -4.50 24.92
C ARG A 10 -4.00 -4.63 25.18
N ARG A 11 -4.63 -3.59 25.73
CA ARG A 11 -6.07 -3.56 26.05
C ARG A 11 -6.94 -3.74 24.81
N LYS A 12 -6.57 -3.13 23.68
CA LYS A 12 -7.27 -3.33 22.40
C LYS A 12 -7.22 -4.78 21.91
N ARG A 13 -6.07 -5.44 22.07
CA ARG A 13 -5.91 -6.85 21.68
C ARG A 13 -6.76 -7.77 22.56
N ASP A 14 -6.75 -7.54 23.87
CA ASP A 14 -7.51 -8.36 24.83
C ASP A 14 -9.02 -8.26 24.58
N ILE A 15 -9.53 -7.04 24.37
CA ILE A 15 -10.92 -6.78 23.96
C ILE A 15 -11.26 -7.56 22.69
N LYS A 16 -10.40 -7.47 21.67
CA LYS A 16 -10.64 -8.16 20.41
C LYS A 16 -10.67 -9.68 20.62
N ASN A 17 -9.76 -10.25 21.38
CA ASN A 17 -9.75 -11.69 21.67
C ASN A 17 -11.03 -12.15 22.40
N GLN A 18 -11.52 -11.35 23.35
CA GLN A 18 -12.78 -11.62 24.05
C GLN A 18 -13.98 -11.64 23.09
N ILE A 19 -14.07 -10.68 22.18
CA ILE A 19 -15.14 -10.62 21.17
C ILE A 19 -15.05 -11.81 20.21
N GLN A 20 -13.86 -12.12 19.71
CA GLN A 20 -13.69 -13.15 18.67
C GLN A 20 -13.98 -14.58 19.18
N SER A 21 -13.72 -14.83 20.46
CA SER A 21 -14.01 -16.10 21.13
C SER A 21 -15.48 -16.28 21.53
N TYR A 22 -16.32 -15.24 21.39
CA TYR A 22 -17.72 -15.29 21.82
C TYR A 22 -18.61 -16.16 20.94
N PHE A 23 -19.34 -17.11 21.54
CA PHE A 23 -20.34 -17.93 20.83
C PHE A 23 -21.67 -17.98 21.59
N ILE A 24 -22.71 -18.40 20.88
CA ILE A 24 -24.06 -18.57 21.45
C ILE A 24 -24.19 -20.03 21.86
N SER A 25 -24.20 -20.28 23.17
CA SER A 25 -24.36 -21.65 23.71
C SER A 25 -25.75 -22.23 23.48
N SER A 26 -26.78 -21.38 23.45
CA SER A 26 -28.19 -21.76 23.24
C SER A 26 -28.81 -20.92 22.12
N PRO A 27 -28.73 -21.37 20.85
CA PRO A 27 -29.26 -20.60 19.73
C PRO A 27 -30.79 -20.53 19.78
N CYS A 28 -31.35 -19.36 19.41
CA CYS A 28 -32.78 -19.18 19.20
C CYS A 28 -33.18 -19.67 17.80
N SER A 29 -34.35 -20.28 17.66
CA SER A 29 -34.92 -20.72 16.39
C SER A 29 -35.47 -19.59 15.53
N ILE A 30 -35.88 -18.47 16.14
CA ILE A 30 -36.41 -17.30 15.43
C ILE A 30 -35.29 -16.61 14.65
N LYS A 31 -35.56 -16.28 13.38
CA LYS A 31 -34.66 -15.48 12.55
C LYS A 31 -34.75 -14.01 12.95
N TRP A 32 -33.62 -13.32 12.86
CA TRP A 32 -33.52 -11.88 13.15
C TRP A 32 -34.55 -11.04 12.39
N ASP A 33 -34.81 -11.38 11.13
CA ASP A 33 -35.73 -10.63 10.27
C ASP A 33 -37.19 -10.73 10.71
N ASP A 34 -37.56 -11.80 11.42
CA ASP A 34 -38.91 -12.03 11.94
C ASP A 34 -39.14 -11.36 13.31
N MET A 35 -38.11 -10.76 13.92
CA MET A 35 -38.18 -10.10 15.22
C MET A 35 -38.72 -8.67 15.10
N GLN A 36 -39.40 -8.20 16.15
CA GLN A 36 -39.98 -6.85 16.17
C GLN A 36 -38.88 -5.81 16.36
N ALA A 37 -38.71 -4.92 15.38
CA ALA A 37 -37.73 -3.84 15.47
C ALA A 37 -38.14 -2.79 16.51
N GLU A 38 -37.17 -2.33 17.30
CA GLU A 38 -37.38 -1.22 18.22
C GLU A 38 -37.43 0.10 17.44
N GLN A 39 -38.39 0.96 17.76
CA GLN A 39 -38.64 2.22 17.03
C GLN A 39 -37.48 3.22 17.15
N SER A 40 -36.71 3.14 18.23
CA SER A 40 -35.60 4.05 18.54
C SER A 40 -34.22 3.51 18.13
N ASN A 41 -34.07 2.19 17.95
CA ASN A 41 -32.76 1.57 17.76
C ASN A 41 -32.84 0.35 16.81
N SER A 42 -32.29 0.51 15.60
CA SER A 42 -32.25 -0.57 14.60
C SER A 42 -31.30 -1.72 14.97
N SER A 43 -30.39 -1.50 15.92
CA SER A 43 -29.46 -2.52 16.43
C SER A 43 -30.10 -3.45 17.47
N VAL A 44 -31.34 -3.20 17.89
CA VAL A 44 -32.06 -3.98 18.89
C VAL A 44 -33.41 -4.42 18.34
N ARG A 45 -33.74 -5.69 18.56
CA ARG A 45 -35.05 -6.25 18.22
C ARG A 45 -35.59 -7.09 19.37
N PHE A 46 -36.90 -7.07 19.56
CA PHE A 46 -37.55 -7.90 20.57
C PHE A 46 -37.90 -9.27 19.98
N CYS A 47 -37.47 -10.33 20.67
CA CYS A 47 -37.81 -11.71 20.31
C CYS A 47 -39.01 -12.20 21.15
N GLY A 48 -40.09 -12.60 20.50
CA GLY A 48 -41.30 -13.10 21.15
C GLY A 48 -41.10 -14.41 21.93
N ASP A 49 -40.27 -15.32 21.42
CA ASP A 49 -40.04 -16.63 22.06
C ASP A 49 -39.15 -16.50 23.29
N CYS A 50 -38.02 -15.81 23.16
CA CYS A 50 -37.10 -15.60 24.29
C CYS A 50 -37.62 -14.57 25.29
N LYS A 51 -38.57 -13.72 24.87
CA LYS A 51 -39.09 -12.55 25.61
C LYS A 51 -37.96 -11.62 26.07
N LEU A 52 -36.96 -11.44 25.22
CA LEU A 52 -35.75 -10.66 25.49
C LEU A 52 -35.41 -9.78 24.29
N ASN A 53 -34.72 -8.68 24.58
CA ASN A 53 -34.10 -7.83 23.56
C ASN A 53 -32.85 -8.53 23.02
N VAL A 54 -32.80 -8.66 21.70
CA VAL A 54 -31.70 -9.26 20.96
C VAL A 54 -30.85 -8.11 20.39
N HIS A 55 -29.59 -8.07 20.79
CA HIS A 55 -28.64 -7.03 20.38
C HIS A 55 -27.80 -7.50 19.19
N ASN A 56 -27.81 -6.76 18.09
CA ASN A 56 -26.97 -7.03 16.93
C ASN A 56 -25.53 -6.53 17.15
N LEU A 57 -24.60 -7.44 17.46
CA LEU A 57 -23.19 -7.09 17.69
C LEU A 57 -22.50 -6.54 16.44
N SER A 58 -23.01 -6.87 15.25
CA SER A 58 -22.46 -6.35 13.99
C SER A 58 -22.82 -4.88 13.73
N SER A 59 -23.70 -4.32 14.55
CA SER A 59 -24.08 -2.90 14.53
C SER A 59 -23.60 -2.15 15.78
N LEU A 60 -22.73 -2.76 16.59
CA LEU A 60 -22.18 -2.17 17.81
C LEU A 60 -20.65 -2.03 17.71
N SER A 61 -20.11 -1.03 18.39
CA SER A 61 -18.68 -0.84 18.57
C SER A 61 -18.07 -1.93 19.46
N ASP A 62 -16.75 -2.12 19.39
CA ASP A 62 -16.06 -3.15 20.18
C ASP A 62 -16.25 -2.90 21.69
N GLU A 63 -16.27 -1.63 22.10
CA GLU A 63 -16.49 -1.22 23.49
C GLU A 63 -17.90 -1.58 23.97
N GLU A 64 -18.93 -1.29 23.18
CA GLU A 64 -20.32 -1.62 23.51
C GLU A 64 -20.55 -3.13 23.56
N VAL A 65 -19.93 -3.88 22.65
CA VAL A 65 -19.99 -5.35 22.65
C VAL A 65 -19.39 -5.88 23.95
N VAL A 66 -18.22 -5.40 24.37
CA VAL A 66 -17.59 -5.82 25.64
C VAL A 66 -18.49 -5.53 26.84
N VAL A 67 -19.17 -4.38 26.87
CA VAL A 67 -20.13 -4.06 27.94
C VAL A 67 -21.26 -5.11 28.00
N LEU A 68 -21.84 -5.48 26.86
CA LEU A 68 -22.86 -6.53 26.78
C LEU A 68 -22.33 -7.91 27.18
N LEU A 69 -21.11 -8.25 26.76
CA LEU A 69 -20.47 -9.52 27.11
C LEU A 69 -20.14 -9.61 28.60
N ASN A 70 -19.75 -8.49 29.22
CA ASN A 70 -19.50 -8.43 30.65
C ASN A 70 -20.79 -8.56 31.47
N LYS A 71 -21.90 -7.96 31.01
CA LYS A 71 -23.24 -8.19 31.61
C LYS A 71 -23.63 -9.66 31.58
N LYS A 72 -23.42 -10.32 30.45
CA LYS A 72 -23.63 -11.77 30.32
C LYS A 72 -22.74 -12.57 31.27
N ALA A 73 -21.47 -12.19 31.40
CA ALA A 73 -20.53 -12.84 32.30
C ALA A 73 -20.91 -12.66 33.78
N SER A 74 -21.55 -11.55 34.14
CA SER A 74 -22.12 -11.32 35.48
C SER A 74 -23.43 -12.10 35.76
N GLY A 75 -23.91 -12.91 34.81
CA GLY A 75 -25.10 -13.75 34.96
C GLY A 75 -26.39 -13.14 34.41
N GLU A 76 -26.34 -11.98 33.75
CA GLU A 76 -27.50 -11.39 33.09
C GLU A 76 -27.85 -12.15 31.80
N ARG A 77 -29.15 -12.34 31.55
CA ARG A 77 -29.61 -13.00 30.31
C ARG A 77 -29.58 -12.00 29.16
N VAL A 78 -28.53 -12.08 28.34
CA VAL A 78 -28.35 -11.24 27.15
C VAL A 78 -28.50 -12.08 25.89
N CYS A 79 -29.43 -11.69 25.01
CA CYS A 79 -29.57 -12.26 23.67
C CYS A 79 -28.78 -11.42 22.66
N THR A 80 -28.06 -12.09 21.77
CA THR A 80 -27.20 -11.43 20.79
C THR A 80 -27.38 -12.04 19.41
N TYR A 81 -27.25 -11.21 18.39
CA TYR A 81 -27.18 -11.60 16.99
C TYR A 81 -25.87 -11.09 16.40
N PHE A 82 -25.21 -11.87 15.55
CA PHE A 82 -23.99 -11.44 14.88
C PHE A 82 -23.71 -12.28 13.65
N TYR A 83 -22.90 -11.72 12.75
CA TYR A 83 -22.36 -12.44 11.61
C TYR A 83 -20.90 -12.83 11.87
N ARG A 84 -20.52 -14.02 11.40
CA ARG A 84 -19.12 -14.42 11.25
C ARG A 84 -18.76 -14.44 9.78
N LYS A 85 -17.55 -13.98 9.47
CA LYS A 85 -16.95 -14.10 8.14
C LYS A 85 -16.56 -15.56 7.87
N GLU A 86 -16.19 -15.85 6.62
CA GLU A 86 -15.65 -17.15 6.21
C GLU A 86 -14.40 -17.57 7.01
N ASP A 87 -13.60 -16.60 7.46
CA ASP A 87 -12.43 -16.84 8.32
C ASP A 87 -12.79 -17.08 9.80
N GLY A 88 -14.08 -17.11 10.14
CA GLY A 88 -14.58 -17.26 11.51
C GLY A 88 -14.61 -15.97 12.33
N THR A 89 -14.12 -14.84 11.81
CA THR A 89 -14.08 -13.57 12.56
C THR A 89 -15.49 -13.01 12.78
N LEU A 90 -15.85 -12.71 14.03
CA LEU A 90 -17.08 -12.01 14.40
C LEU A 90 -17.01 -10.56 13.90
N VAL A 91 -18.04 -10.14 13.15
CA VAL A 91 -18.16 -8.80 12.58
C VAL A 91 -18.77 -7.85 13.62
N THR A 92 -18.05 -6.77 13.92
CA THR A 92 -18.50 -5.61 14.70
C THR A 92 -18.45 -4.34 13.85
N ASP A 93 -19.06 -3.25 14.31
CA ASP A 93 -19.10 -1.97 13.58
C ASP A 93 -17.70 -1.34 13.45
N ASN A 94 -16.80 -1.67 14.38
CA ASN A 94 -15.41 -1.23 14.40
C ASN A 94 -14.50 -1.87 13.32
N CYS A 95 -15.06 -2.41 12.24
CA CYS A 95 -14.28 -2.79 11.07
C CYS A 95 -13.91 -1.50 10.31
N PRO A 96 -12.64 -1.05 10.26
CA PRO A 96 -12.30 0.19 9.58
C PRO A 96 -12.27 -0.07 8.07
N LYS A 97 -13.45 -0.22 7.46
CA LYS A 97 -13.62 -0.40 6.01
C LYS A 97 -12.90 0.72 5.25
N GLN A 98 -12.90 1.92 5.83
CA GLN A 98 -12.22 3.09 5.29
C GLN A 98 -10.69 2.94 5.29
N LEU A 99 -10.06 2.49 6.40
CA LEU A 99 -8.61 2.24 6.38
C LEU A 99 -8.22 1.03 5.52
N GLN A 100 -9.09 0.02 5.40
CA GLN A 100 -8.80 -1.09 4.48
C GLN A 100 -8.75 -0.61 3.03
N GLN A 101 -9.65 0.28 2.63
CA GLN A 101 -9.62 0.89 1.29
C GLN A 101 -8.39 1.78 1.10
N VAL A 102 -8.06 2.65 2.07
CA VAL A 102 -6.88 3.51 2.02
C VAL A 102 -5.59 2.69 1.97
N ARG A 103 -5.45 1.66 2.82
CA ARG A 103 -4.31 0.74 2.82
C ARG A 103 -4.17 0.00 1.49
N ASN A 104 -5.27 -0.50 0.94
CA ASN A 104 -5.26 -1.20 -0.35
C ASN A 104 -4.88 -0.27 -1.51
N ARG A 105 -5.31 1.00 -1.47
CA ARG A 105 -4.92 2.03 -2.43
C ARG A 105 -3.43 2.39 -2.29
N LEU A 106 -2.96 2.64 -1.07
CA LEU A 106 -1.54 2.92 -0.80
C LEU A 106 -0.63 1.77 -1.23
N GLN A 107 -1.00 0.51 -0.94
CA GLN A 107 -0.24 -0.66 -1.40
C GLN A 107 -0.21 -0.78 -2.92
N ALA A 108 -1.28 -0.38 -3.61
CA ALA A 108 -1.33 -0.40 -5.06
C ALA A 108 -0.46 0.70 -5.71
N TYR A 109 -0.25 1.84 -5.03
CA TYR A 109 0.57 2.94 -5.51
C TYR A 109 2.00 2.95 -4.94
N ALA A 110 2.29 2.13 -3.94
CA ALA A 110 3.61 2.09 -3.27
C ALA A 110 4.75 1.79 -4.26
N ALA A 111 4.53 0.84 -5.18
CA ALA A 111 5.51 0.52 -6.21
C ALA A 111 5.77 1.71 -7.15
N SER A 112 4.72 2.40 -7.61
CA SER A 112 4.88 3.57 -8.50
C SER A 112 5.54 4.77 -7.80
N ILE A 113 5.27 4.99 -6.51
CA ILE A 113 5.88 6.08 -5.73
C ILE A 113 7.36 5.80 -5.50
N LEU A 114 7.72 4.58 -5.09
CA LEU A 114 9.10 4.19 -4.82
C LEU A 114 9.96 4.31 -6.08
N VAL A 115 9.40 3.87 -7.20
CA VAL A 115 10.00 4.00 -8.52
C VAL A 115 10.19 5.46 -8.95
N ALA A 116 9.18 6.32 -8.77
CA ALA A 116 9.28 7.75 -9.07
C ALA A 116 10.34 8.43 -8.19
N LEU A 117 10.42 8.06 -6.91
CA LEU A 117 11.46 8.52 -5.99
C LEU A 117 12.86 8.05 -6.43
N CYS A 118 13.02 6.80 -6.84
CA CYS A 118 14.27 6.31 -7.41
C CYS A 118 14.67 7.08 -8.67
N TRP A 119 13.72 7.40 -9.55
CA TRP A 119 13.96 8.21 -10.76
C TRP A 119 14.39 9.64 -10.42
N ILE A 120 13.72 10.28 -9.45
CA ILE A 120 14.06 11.63 -8.99
C ILE A 120 15.45 11.63 -8.33
N LEU A 121 15.74 10.65 -7.47
CA LEU A 121 17.03 10.54 -6.79
C LEU A 121 18.17 10.28 -7.79
N ALA A 122 17.97 9.41 -8.78
CA ALA A 122 18.95 9.15 -9.84
C ALA A 122 19.24 10.39 -10.69
N ASN A 123 18.23 11.23 -10.98
CA ASN A 123 18.45 12.49 -11.68
C ASN A 123 19.11 13.57 -10.80
N SER A 124 18.83 13.59 -9.49
CA SER A 124 19.46 14.54 -8.57
C SER A 124 20.96 14.26 -8.35
N ALA A 125 21.39 13.01 -8.52
CA ALA A 125 22.81 12.64 -8.45
C ALA A 125 23.63 13.20 -9.63
N ASN A 126 22.99 13.56 -10.76
CA ASN A 126 23.65 14.18 -11.91
C ASN A 126 23.73 15.71 -11.83
N ALA A 127 23.17 16.34 -10.78
CA ALA A 127 23.24 17.80 -10.60
C ALA A 127 24.54 18.30 -9.95
N GLN A 128 25.50 17.41 -9.62
CA GLN A 128 26.78 17.79 -8.98
C GLN A 128 28.03 17.41 -9.77
N GLY A 129 27.89 16.95 -11.02
CA GLY A 129 29.02 16.90 -11.95
C GLY A 129 29.16 18.25 -12.65
N LEU A 130 30.34 18.87 -12.58
CA LEU A 130 30.79 20.10 -13.26
C LEU A 130 30.67 20.10 -14.81
N VAL A 131 29.79 19.31 -15.41
CA VAL A 131 29.66 19.17 -16.86
C VAL A 131 28.64 20.19 -17.36
N GLY A 132 29.13 21.33 -17.84
CA GLY A 132 28.32 22.40 -18.44
C GLY A 132 28.23 23.71 -17.65
N ALA A 133 29.07 23.93 -16.62
CA ALA A 133 29.24 25.28 -16.11
C ALA A 133 29.73 26.20 -17.26
N PRO A 134 29.12 27.37 -17.50
CA PRO A 134 29.57 28.27 -18.55
C PRO A 134 31.02 28.66 -18.28
N VAL A 135 31.93 28.15 -19.12
CA VAL A 135 33.36 28.46 -19.06
C VAL A 135 33.57 29.83 -19.70
N ASP A 136 34.20 30.75 -18.97
CA ASP A 136 34.59 32.06 -19.47
C ASP A 136 35.64 31.88 -20.59
N PRO A 137 35.38 32.36 -21.84
CA PRO A 137 36.31 32.22 -22.96
C PRO A 137 37.69 32.83 -22.74
N ARG A 138 37.87 33.68 -21.71
CA ARG A 138 39.16 34.30 -21.38
C ARG A 138 40.19 33.34 -20.80
N TYR A 139 39.75 32.22 -20.22
CA TYR A 139 40.65 31.16 -19.76
C TYR A 139 40.72 30.10 -20.88
N GLY A 140 41.74 30.23 -21.72
CA GLY A 140 41.95 29.34 -22.86
C GLY A 140 41.86 27.87 -22.46
N GLN A 141 41.02 27.11 -23.16
CA GLN A 141 41.03 25.66 -23.07
C GLN A 141 42.41 25.18 -23.53
N SER A 142 43.21 24.63 -22.61
CA SER A 142 44.25 23.67 -22.98
C SER A 142 43.54 22.44 -23.54
N ASN A 143 43.20 22.51 -24.83
CA ASN A 143 42.61 21.43 -25.59
C ASN A 143 43.61 20.27 -25.64
N GLU A 144 43.43 19.27 -24.78
CA GLU A 144 43.96 17.92 -25.04
C GLU A 144 42.86 16.93 -25.44
N VAL A 145 41.59 17.32 -25.34
CA VAL A 145 40.47 16.54 -25.89
C VAL A 145 39.85 17.31 -27.05
N GLY A 146 40.01 16.80 -28.27
CA GLY A 146 39.49 17.45 -29.48
C GLY A 146 37.97 17.60 -29.44
N GLN A 147 37.44 18.65 -30.08
CA GLN A 147 35.98 18.94 -30.14
C GLN A 147 35.11 17.74 -30.61
N LEU A 148 35.69 16.77 -31.33
CA LEU A 148 35.03 15.53 -31.73
C LEU A 148 34.77 14.57 -30.56
N ALA A 149 35.61 14.58 -29.52
CA ALA A 149 35.45 13.75 -28.33
C ALA A 149 34.29 14.24 -27.44
N ASP A 150 34.06 15.56 -27.36
CA ASP A 150 32.93 16.15 -26.62
C ASP A 150 31.58 15.77 -27.26
N TYR A 151 31.48 15.79 -28.60
CA TYR A 151 30.24 15.43 -29.30
C TYR A 151 29.87 13.95 -29.12
N GLY A 152 30.87 13.06 -29.15
CA GLY A 152 30.68 11.63 -28.89
C GLY A 152 30.23 11.33 -27.46
N TYR A 153 30.76 12.07 -26.49
CA TYR A 153 30.40 11.96 -25.09
C TYR A 153 28.95 12.41 -24.83
N ASP A 154 28.56 13.59 -25.32
CA ASP A 154 27.19 14.10 -25.17
C ASP A 154 26.16 13.17 -25.84
N CYS A 155 26.46 12.68 -27.04
CA CYS A 155 25.61 11.72 -27.74
C CYS A 155 25.46 10.41 -26.94
N ALA A 156 26.56 9.85 -26.41
CA ALA A 156 26.53 8.64 -25.60
C ALA A 156 25.73 8.84 -24.30
N ARG A 157 25.85 10.02 -23.67
CA ARG A 157 25.07 10.39 -22.49
C ARG A 157 23.57 10.45 -22.82
N ASP A 158 23.19 11.11 -23.90
CA ASP A 158 21.77 11.26 -24.30
C ASP A 158 21.15 9.91 -24.67
N ILE A 159 21.90 9.04 -25.36
CA ILE A 159 21.47 7.67 -25.65
C ILE A 159 21.25 6.88 -24.35
N SER A 160 22.16 7.00 -23.38
CA SER A 160 22.04 6.31 -22.09
C SER A 160 20.81 6.76 -21.30
N GLN A 161 20.48 8.06 -21.33
CA GLN A 161 19.30 8.62 -20.69
C GLN A 161 18.01 8.17 -21.39
N ALA A 162 17.98 8.24 -22.72
CA ALA A 162 16.83 7.81 -23.51
C ALA A 162 16.54 6.30 -23.33
N ALA A 163 17.58 5.46 -23.31
CA ALA A 163 17.46 4.02 -23.06
C ALA A 163 16.94 3.73 -21.65
N THR A 164 17.42 4.45 -20.64
CA THR A 164 16.95 4.32 -19.25
C THR A 164 15.48 4.72 -19.14
N ALA A 165 15.07 5.83 -19.76
CA ALA A 165 13.67 6.28 -19.78
C ALA A 165 12.75 5.29 -20.49
N LEU A 166 13.17 4.78 -21.65
CA LEU A 166 12.40 3.81 -22.42
C LEU A 166 12.23 2.49 -21.64
N SER A 167 13.30 1.98 -21.03
CA SER A 167 13.23 0.76 -20.21
C SER A 167 12.30 0.92 -18.99
N PHE A 168 12.29 2.12 -18.41
CA PHE A 168 11.40 2.46 -17.31
C PHE A 168 9.92 2.50 -17.73
N VAL A 169 9.61 3.15 -18.86
CA VAL A 169 8.26 3.22 -19.42
C VAL A 169 7.75 1.81 -19.78
N LEU A 170 8.59 0.97 -20.39
CA LEU A 170 8.24 -0.41 -20.71
C LEU A 170 7.96 -1.25 -19.45
N ALA A 171 8.77 -1.12 -18.40
CA ALA A 171 8.55 -1.81 -17.13
C ALA A 171 7.20 -1.43 -16.49
N CYS A 172 6.86 -0.13 -16.50
CA CYS A 172 5.57 0.37 -16.03
C CYS A 172 4.40 -0.15 -16.87
N LEU A 173 4.54 -0.16 -18.20
CA LEU A 173 3.50 -0.60 -19.12
C LEU A 173 3.22 -2.11 -18.97
N VAL A 174 4.25 -2.94 -18.84
CA VAL A 174 4.11 -4.37 -18.56
C VAL A 174 3.43 -4.60 -17.20
N GLY A 175 3.84 -3.84 -16.17
CA GLY A 175 3.23 -3.87 -14.85
C GLY A 175 1.74 -3.53 -14.86
N TRP A 176 1.38 -2.48 -15.60
CA TRP A 176 -0.01 -2.04 -15.76
C TRP A 176 -0.86 -3.08 -16.49
N LEU A 177 -0.39 -3.61 -17.62
CA LEU A 177 -1.10 -4.64 -18.39
C LEU A 177 -1.33 -5.93 -17.58
N ARG A 178 -0.40 -6.30 -16.71
CA ARG A 178 -0.47 -7.53 -15.91
C ARG A 178 -1.24 -7.38 -14.60
N ARG A 179 -1.48 -6.16 -14.12
CA ARG A 179 -2.11 -5.89 -12.81
C ARG A 179 -3.47 -6.54 -12.62
N ASN A 180 -4.27 -6.66 -13.68
CA ASN A 180 -5.61 -7.25 -13.62
C ASN A 180 -5.64 -8.76 -13.95
N ARG A 181 -4.50 -9.33 -14.34
CA ARG A 181 -4.39 -10.73 -14.80
C ARG A 181 -3.68 -11.64 -13.80
N VAL A 182 -2.95 -11.09 -12.82
CA VAL A 182 -2.04 -11.83 -11.95
C VAL A 182 -2.32 -11.56 -10.46
N LYS A 183 -2.15 -12.57 -9.60
CA LYS A 183 -2.26 -12.42 -8.13
C LYS A 183 -1.23 -11.41 -7.62
N ARG A 184 -1.58 -10.66 -6.56
CA ARG A 184 -0.79 -9.53 -6.04
C ARG A 184 0.63 -9.90 -5.59
N ASP A 185 0.80 -11.08 -5.01
CA ASP A 185 2.09 -11.61 -4.56
C ASP A 185 3.03 -11.92 -5.73
N ARG A 186 2.52 -12.53 -6.80
CA ARG A 186 3.27 -12.80 -8.02
C ARG A 186 3.57 -11.52 -8.78
N LEU A 187 2.60 -10.60 -8.89
CA LEU A 187 2.79 -9.28 -9.50
C LEU A 187 3.88 -8.48 -8.80
N ALA A 188 3.96 -8.52 -7.46
CA ALA A 188 5.00 -7.82 -6.71
C ALA A 188 6.42 -8.34 -7.05
N LYS A 189 6.59 -9.66 -7.19
CA LYS A 189 7.88 -10.25 -7.59
C LYS A 189 8.25 -9.89 -9.02
N GLU A 190 7.28 -9.91 -9.95
CA GLU A 190 7.51 -9.52 -11.35
C GLU A 190 7.90 -8.04 -11.47
N LEU A 191 7.20 -7.14 -10.75
CA LEU A 191 7.52 -5.71 -10.75
C LEU A 191 8.90 -5.43 -10.14
N LEU A 192 9.29 -6.14 -9.09
CA LEU A 192 10.62 -6.03 -8.49
C LEU A 192 11.71 -6.46 -9.49
N ALA A 193 11.50 -7.57 -10.20
CA ALA A 193 12.42 -8.02 -11.24
C ALA A 193 12.50 -7.03 -12.41
N LEU A 194 11.37 -6.47 -12.85
CA LEU A 194 11.32 -5.47 -13.93
C LEU A 194 11.99 -4.15 -13.54
N ALA A 195 11.97 -3.76 -12.26
CA ALA A 195 12.64 -2.56 -11.76
C ALA A 195 14.17 -2.66 -11.83
N LEU A 196 14.75 -3.87 -11.88
CA LEU A 196 16.20 -4.05 -12.04
C LEU A 196 16.68 -3.68 -13.45
N ILE A 197 15.81 -3.78 -14.46
CA ILE A 197 16.16 -3.51 -15.87
C ILE A 197 16.66 -2.07 -16.08
N PRO A 198 15.91 -1.01 -15.71
CA PRO A 198 16.37 0.37 -15.89
C PRO A 198 17.63 0.68 -15.07
N ILE A 199 17.79 0.07 -13.89
CA ILE A 199 18.99 0.21 -13.07
C ILE A 199 20.20 -0.36 -13.80
N LEU A 200 20.09 -1.57 -14.36
CA LEU A 200 21.16 -2.20 -15.14
C LEU A 200 21.48 -1.41 -16.41
N VAL A 201 20.47 -0.89 -17.12
CA VAL A 201 20.67 -0.05 -18.31
C VAL A 201 21.44 1.21 -17.96
N HIS A 202 21.06 1.90 -16.87
CA HIS A 202 21.75 3.10 -16.40
C HIS A 202 23.20 2.81 -16.00
N LEU A 203 23.43 1.78 -15.18
CA LEU A 203 24.78 1.39 -14.74
C LEU A 203 25.68 0.95 -15.90
N THR A 204 25.12 0.28 -16.90
CA THR A 204 25.87 -0.13 -18.09
C THR A 204 26.24 1.08 -18.94
N GLY A 205 25.29 2.02 -19.13
CA GLY A 205 25.54 3.27 -19.85
C GLY A 205 26.64 4.11 -19.19
N THR A 206 26.57 4.30 -17.86
CA THR A 206 27.60 5.04 -17.12
C THR A 206 28.95 4.33 -17.13
N TYR A 207 28.96 3.00 -17.00
CA TYR A 207 30.20 2.22 -17.12
C TYR A 207 30.85 2.38 -18.50
N MET A 208 30.06 2.30 -19.57
CA MET A 208 30.55 2.45 -20.95
C MET A 208 31.12 3.86 -21.18
N ILE A 209 30.42 4.91 -20.74
CA ILE A 209 30.87 6.30 -20.86
C ILE A 209 32.20 6.51 -20.12
N ASN A 210 32.35 5.95 -18.92
CA ASN A 210 33.50 6.20 -18.05
C ASN A 210 34.73 5.35 -18.37
N ASN A 211 34.54 4.12 -18.87
CA ASN A 211 35.65 3.16 -19.04
C ASN A 211 35.99 2.84 -20.50
N LEU A 212 35.07 3.07 -21.43
CA LEU A 212 35.27 2.70 -22.85
C LEU A 212 35.45 3.91 -23.77
N GLY A 213 35.38 5.13 -23.23
CA GLY A 213 35.44 6.38 -23.99
C GLY A 213 34.17 6.57 -24.82
N GLY A 214 33.34 7.55 -24.47
CA GLY A 214 32.06 7.80 -25.14
C GLY A 214 32.20 7.96 -26.66
N GLY A 215 31.95 6.90 -27.40
CA GLY A 215 32.04 6.93 -28.85
C GLY A 215 31.63 5.60 -29.48
N LEU A 216 30.41 5.55 -30.01
CA LEU A 216 30.05 4.66 -31.12
C LEU A 216 30.79 5.04 -32.43
N GLY A 217 31.90 5.78 -32.34
CA GLY A 217 32.76 6.23 -33.42
C GLY A 217 34.17 5.67 -33.26
N GLY A 218 34.29 4.35 -33.20
CA GLY A 218 35.55 3.68 -33.51
C GLY A 218 35.66 3.50 -35.02
N GLY A 219 36.28 4.45 -35.72
CA GLY A 219 36.55 4.30 -37.15
C GLY A 219 37.01 5.58 -37.85
N LEU A 220 38.34 5.74 -37.88
CA LEU A 220 39.18 6.71 -38.63
C LEU A 220 39.38 8.09 -38.01
#